data_AF-A0A1V5P899-F1
#
_entry.id   AF-A0A1V5P899-F1
#
_cell.length_a   1.000
_cell.length_b   1.000
_cell.length_c   1.000
_cell.angle_alpha   90.00
_cell.angle_beta   90.00
_cell.angle_gamma   90.00
#
_symmetry.space_group_name_H-M   'P 1'
#
loop_
_entity.id
_entity.type
_entity.pdbx_description
1 polymer ?
#
loop_
_entity_poly.entity_id
_entity_poly.type
_entity_poly.pdbx_seq_one_letter_code
_entity_poly.pdbx_strand_id
1 'polypeptide(L)'
;MRYFLSLSLLIVFTTLIILPVYGEPSSYDVAIASYINTSWGYGAKENYYNLTIVQAINDNWNNYELPISPILIKATIAVESSFRPDAVSNSGYAGLMQIGKREAQEQGLSLSPTDERLIPEKNLAAAIKILKIKHNVILHPLELYHNKPWALRVNNFYLNYGYPTIYQQWILTLAAYNGGGATVLRAMNYCILGGKDPRVWTNLVLPDKPGSSPLYKAILDIYGGSYATSKYYQMAEYPIKILDLANSASSY
;
A
#
# COMPACT_ATOMS: atom_id res chain seq x y z
N MET A 1 54.07 42.68 35.47
CA MET A 1 53.57 41.98 34.26
C MET A 1 52.86 40.71 34.71
N ARG A 2 51.53 40.67 34.61
CA ARG A 2 50.70 39.54 35.06
C ARG A 2 50.47 38.59 33.87
N TYR A 3 50.80 37.32 34.05
CA TYR A 3 50.51 36.25 33.09
C TYR A 3 49.05 35.79 33.26
N PHE A 4 48.27 35.84 32.18
CA PHE A 4 46.96 35.18 32.08
C PHE A 4 47.15 33.83 31.38
N LEU A 5 46.88 32.75 32.10
CA LEU A 5 46.67 31.41 31.54
C LEU A 5 45.17 31.26 31.25
N SER A 6 44.75 31.17 29.99
CA SER A 6 43.39 30.77 29.65
C SER A 6 43.33 29.25 29.57
N LEU A 7 42.43 28.67 30.37
CA LEU A 7 42.15 27.25 30.39
C LEU A 7 40.97 26.98 29.43
N SER A 8 41.25 26.39 28.26
CA SER A 8 40.21 25.99 27.31
C SER A 8 39.65 24.62 27.71
N LEU A 9 38.40 24.60 28.17
CA LEU A 9 37.67 23.37 28.51
C LEU A 9 37.17 22.70 27.22
N LEU A 10 37.79 21.59 26.83
CA LEU A 10 37.34 20.77 25.70
C LEU A 10 36.26 19.78 26.18
N ILE A 11 35.00 20.05 25.87
CA ILE A 11 33.89 19.11 26.11
C ILE A 11 33.80 18.18 24.89
N VAL A 12 34.20 16.92 25.07
CA VAL A 12 34.02 15.87 24.08
C VAL A 12 32.61 15.30 24.21
N PHE A 13 31.72 15.63 23.27
CA PHE A 13 30.46 14.93 23.10
C PHE A 13 30.73 13.60 22.39
N THR A 14 30.74 12.49 23.15
CA THR A 14 30.63 11.15 22.56
C THR A 14 29.18 10.93 22.14
N THR A 15 28.90 11.03 20.86
CA THR A 15 27.64 10.53 20.30
C THR A 15 27.62 9.01 20.44
N LEU A 16 26.80 8.52 21.36
CA LEU A 16 26.43 7.10 21.41
C LEU A 16 25.71 6.78 20.09
N ILE A 17 26.38 6.06 19.19
CA ILE A 17 25.73 5.46 18.03
C ILE A 17 24.90 4.30 18.60
N ILE A 18 23.61 4.55 18.87
CA ILE A 18 22.64 3.48 19.09
C ILE A 18 22.41 2.84 17.73
N LEU A 19 23.17 1.78 17.42
CA LEU A 19 22.79 0.88 16.34
C LEU A 19 21.41 0.33 16.69
N PRO A 20 20.43 0.31 15.77
CA PRO A 20 19.18 -0.38 16.02
C PRO A 20 19.52 -1.85 16.26
N VAL A 21 19.38 -2.30 17.51
CA VAL A 21 19.33 -3.72 17.84
C VAL A 21 18.00 -4.19 17.27
N TYR A 22 18.03 -4.69 16.03
CA TYR A 22 16.94 -5.49 15.52
C TYR A 22 16.86 -6.71 16.44
N GLY A 23 15.83 -6.75 17.29
CA GLY A 23 15.61 -7.89 18.17
C GLY A 23 15.49 -9.16 17.34
N GLU A 24 15.99 -10.27 17.88
CA GLU A 24 15.78 -11.58 17.27
C GLU A 24 14.29 -11.79 16.99
N PRO A 25 13.91 -12.29 15.81
CA PRO A 25 12.51 -12.55 15.48
C PRO A 25 11.89 -13.50 16.50
N SER A 26 10.64 -13.24 16.88
CA SER A 26 9.95 -14.15 17.79
C SER A 26 9.75 -15.52 17.13
N SER A 27 9.71 -16.60 17.94
CA SER A 27 9.41 -17.95 17.42
C SER A 27 8.04 -18.02 16.74
N TYR A 28 7.11 -17.15 17.15
CA TYR A 28 5.80 -16.98 16.52
C TYR A 28 5.91 -16.39 15.11
N ASP A 29 6.75 -15.38 14.90
CA ASP A 29 6.95 -14.76 13.58
C ASP A 29 7.57 -15.74 12.58
N VAL A 30 8.54 -16.53 13.04
CA VAL A 30 9.15 -17.59 12.23
C VAL A 30 8.12 -18.64 11.83
N ALA A 31 7.24 -19.02 12.75
CA ALA A 31 6.15 -19.96 12.44
C ALA A 31 5.21 -19.38 11.37
N ILE A 32 4.73 -18.14 11.53
CA ILE A 32 3.87 -17.48 10.52
C ILE A 32 4.59 -17.39 9.17
N ALA A 33 5.86 -17.01 9.16
CA ALA A 33 6.64 -16.90 7.93
C ALA A 33 6.71 -18.24 7.18
N SER A 34 6.73 -19.38 7.90
CA SER A 34 6.67 -20.70 7.28
C SER A 34 5.29 -21.05 6.70
N TYR A 35 4.20 -20.61 7.35
CA TYR A 35 2.83 -20.86 6.90
C TYR A 35 2.46 -20.14 5.60
N ILE A 36 3.18 -19.06 5.26
CA ILE A 36 2.98 -18.35 4.00
C ILE A 36 3.96 -18.79 2.89
N ASN A 37 4.59 -19.95 3.03
CA ASN A 37 5.36 -20.53 1.93
C ASN A 37 4.46 -20.83 0.72
N THR A 38 4.98 -20.56 -0.48
CA THR A 38 4.25 -20.74 -1.73
C THR A 38 5.14 -21.41 -2.77
N SER A 39 4.51 -21.85 -3.86
CA SER A 39 5.12 -22.40 -5.07
C SER A 39 4.49 -21.78 -6.32
N TRP A 40 4.44 -20.45 -6.40
CA TRP A 40 3.76 -19.71 -7.47
C TRP A 40 4.57 -19.64 -8.77
N GLY A 41 5.73 -20.28 -8.82
CA GLY A 41 6.58 -20.35 -10.01
C GLY A 41 7.64 -19.25 -10.08
N TYR A 42 7.86 -18.51 -9.00
CA TYR A 42 8.92 -17.51 -8.92
C TYR A 42 10.25 -18.09 -8.40
N GLY A 43 10.29 -19.37 -8.01
CA GLY A 43 11.47 -20.02 -7.45
C GLY A 43 11.75 -19.55 -6.01
N ALA A 44 12.97 -19.78 -5.51
CA ALA A 44 13.32 -19.56 -4.11
C ALA A 44 13.02 -18.13 -3.57
N LYS A 45 13.08 -17.12 -4.45
CA LYS A 45 12.82 -15.71 -4.09
C LYS A 45 11.41 -15.45 -3.55
N GLU A 46 10.43 -16.29 -3.87
CA GLU A 46 9.05 -16.06 -3.40
C GLU A 46 8.92 -16.24 -1.88
N ASN A 47 9.75 -17.10 -1.29
CA ASN A 47 9.72 -17.39 0.15
C ASN A 47 10.76 -16.58 0.93
N TYR A 48 11.69 -15.90 0.24
CA TYR A 48 12.83 -15.22 0.85
C TYR A 48 12.42 -14.08 1.81
N TYR A 49 11.33 -13.38 1.52
CA TYR A 49 10.89 -12.21 2.29
C TYR A 49 9.78 -12.51 3.31
N ASN A 50 9.41 -13.77 3.52
CA ASN A 50 8.26 -14.11 4.38
C ASN A 50 8.40 -13.54 5.80
N LEU A 51 9.58 -13.67 6.40
CA LEU A 51 9.84 -13.15 7.74
C LEU A 51 9.77 -11.62 7.77
N THR A 52 10.38 -10.95 6.79
CA THR A 52 10.34 -9.50 6.66
C THR A 52 8.91 -8.97 6.49
N ILE A 53 8.05 -9.69 5.77
CA ILE A 53 6.62 -9.36 5.63
C ILE A 53 5.92 -9.41 6.99
N VAL A 54 6.11 -10.50 7.74
CA VAL A 54 5.48 -10.68 9.06
C VAL A 54 5.92 -9.58 10.03
N GLN A 55 7.23 -9.32 10.10
CA GLN A 55 7.77 -8.24 10.94
C GLN A 55 7.22 -6.88 10.54
N ALA A 56 7.20 -6.54 9.24
CA ALA A 56 6.66 -5.27 8.77
C ALA A 56 5.17 -5.09 9.13
N ILE A 57 4.37 -6.16 9.07
CA ILE A 57 2.97 -6.15 9.49
C ILE A 57 2.85 -5.92 11.01
N ASN A 58 3.59 -6.68 11.82
CA ASN A 58 3.54 -6.55 13.27
C ASN A 58 3.97 -5.16 13.75
N ASP A 59 4.97 -4.56 13.10
CA ASP A 59 5.50 -3.26 13.50
C ASP A 59 4.59 -2.09 13.07
N ASN A 60 3.87 -2.22 11.95
CA ASN A 60 3.21 -1.08 11.29
C ASN A 60 1.69 -1.22 11.12
N TRP A 61 1.12 -2.41 11.35
CA TRP A 61 -0.32 -2.71 11.20
C TRP A 61 -0.96 -3.30 12.46
N ASN A 62 -0.23 -3.42 13.57
CA ASN A 62 -0.76 -3.99 14.80
C ASN A 62 -1.99 -3.21 15.31
N ASN A 63 -3.00 -3.97 15.78
CA ASN A 63 -4.27 -3.45 16.31
C ASN A 63 -5.03 -2.51 15.38
N TYR A 64 -4.87 -2.66 14.06
CA TYR A 64 -5.63 -1.89 13.09
C TYR A 64 -6.98 -2.53 12.76
N GLU A 65 -7.97 -1.69 12.41
CA GLU A 65 -9.38 -2.08 12.24
C GLU A 65 -9.61 -3.09 11.10
N LEU A 66 -8.79 -3.02 10.04
CA LEU A 66 -8.83 -3.96 8.93
C LEU A 66 -7.81 -5.08 9.18
N PRO A 67 -8.22 -6.34 9.41
CA PRO A 67 -7.29 -7.45 9.55
C PRO A 67 -6.50 -7.65 8.24
N ILE A 68 -5.18 -7.84 8.38
CA ILE A 68 -4.27 -8.08 7.28
C ILE A 68 -3.70 -9.50 7.33
N SER A 69 -3.69 -10.17 6.18
CA SER A 69 -3.06 -11.48 6.05
C SER A 69 -1.66 -11.33 5.41
N PRO A 70 -0.60 -11.92 5.99
CA PRO A 70 0.73 -11.86 5.39
C PRO A 70 0.80 -12.41 3.95
N ILE A 71 -0.03 -13.40 3.61
CA ILE A 71 -0.11 -13.93 2.23
C ILE A 71 -0.61 -12.89 1.23
N LEU A 72 -1.44 -11.93 1.67
CA LEU A 72 -1.94 -10.84 0.83
C LEU A 72 -0.82 -9.86 0.46
N ILE A 73 0.04 -9.52 1.42
CA ILE A 73 1.21 -8.68 1.17
C ILE A 73 2.19 -9.41 0.25
N LYS A 74 2.42 -10.69 0.49
CA LYS A 74 3.25 -11.53 -0.38
C LYS A 74 2.72 -11.58 -1.82
N ALA A 75 1.42 -11.76 -2.01
CA ALA A 75 0.78 -11.73 -3.32
C ALA A 75 0.94 -10.35 -3.99
N THR A 76 0.85 -9.26 -3.22
CA THR A 76 1.09 -7.91 -3.73
C THR A 76 2.54 -7.77 -4.24
N ILE A 77 3.54 -8.26 -3.51
CA ILE A 77 4.95 -8.25 -3.96
C ILE A 77 5.13 -9.03 -5.26
N ALA A 78 4.47 -10.19 -5.39
CA ALA A 78 4.54 -11.01 -6.60
C ALA A 78 4.04 -10.23 -7.83
N VAL A 79 2.90 -9.54 -7.67
CA VAL A 79 2.29 -8.71 -8.73
C VAL A 79 3.11 -7.46 -9.03
N GLU A 80 3.64 -6.78 -8.01
CA GLU A 80 4.33 -5.49 -8.16
C GLU A 80 5.75 -5.63 -8.72
N SER A 81 6.53 -6.58 -8.21
CA SER A 81 7.97 -6.66 -8.50
C SER A 81 8.45 -8.05 -8.92
N SER A 82 7.58 -9.07 -8.83
CA SER A 82 8.00 -10.47 -8.97
C SER A 82 9.15 -10.82 -8.02
N PHE A 83 9.06 -10.31 -6.78
CA PHE A 83 10.05 -10.46 -5.70
C PHE A 83 11.42 -9.87 -6.02
N ARG A 84 11.50 -8.82 -6.86
CA ARG A 84 12.76 -8.12 -7.16
C ARG A 84 12.87 -6.83 -6.34
N PRO A 85 13.77 -6.76 -5.36
CA PRO A 85 13.91 -5.56 -4.50
C PRO A 85 14.52 -4.37 -5.24
N ASP A 86 15.20 -4.61 -6.37
CA ASP A 86 15.81 -3.61 -7.24
C ASP A 86 14.87 -3.13 -8.36
N ALA A 87 13.63 -3.62 -8.42
CA ALA A 87 12.68 -3.26 -9.47
C ALA A 87 12.36 -1.76 -9.45
N VAL A 88 12.52 -1.09 -10.59
CA VAL A 88 12.10 0.30 -10.80
C VAL A 88 11.28 0.39 -12.08
N SER A 89 10.07 0.93 -12.00
CA SER A 89 9.21 1.15 -13.17
C SER A 89 9.61 2.41 -13.96
N ASN A 90 9.12 2.52 -15.20
CA ASN A 90 9.31 3.72 -16.04
C ASN A 90 8.75 4.99 -15.39
N SER A 91 7.73 4.87 -14.55
CA SER A 91 7.15 5.99 -13.80
C SER A 91 7.86 6.26 -12.46
N GLY A 92 8.93 5.51 -12.17
CA GLY A 92 9.81 5.74 -11.01
C GLY A 92 9.33 5.14 -9.70
N TYR A 93 8.32 4.27 -9.70
CA TYR A 93 7.98 3.42 -8.54
C TYR A 93 9.07 2.37 -8.32
N ALA A 94 9.38 2.04 -7.06
CA ALA A 94 10.57 1.25 -6.75
C ALA A 94 10.38 0.24 -5.61
N GLY A 95 11.17 -0.83 -5.66
CA GLY A 95 11.26 -1.87 -4.63
C GLY A 95 10.17 -2.94 -4.72
N LEU A 96 10.13 -3.80 -3.69
CA LEU A 96 9.25 -4.97 -3.64
C LEU A 96 7.77 -4.63 -3.84
N MET A 97 7.32 -3.55 -3.23
CA MET A 97 5.94 -3.07 -3.25
C MET A 97 5.72 -1.87 -4.19
N GLN A 98 6.70 -1.55 -5.05
CA GLN A 98 6.66 -0.47 -6.04
C GLN A 98 6.08 0.85 -5.47
N ILE A 99 6.77 1.45 -4.48
CA ILE A 99 6.31 2.69 -3.85
C ILE A 99 6.81 3.94 -4.60
N GLY A 100 5.95 4.96 -4.69
CA GLY A 100 6.27 6.23 -5.35
C GLY A 100 7.27 7.07 -4.53
N LYS A 101 8.00 7.97 -5.18
CA LYS A 101 9.01 8.84 -4.53
C LYS A 101 8.40 9.67 -3.40
N ARG A 102 7.30 10.35 -3.70
CA ARG A 102 6.59 11.22 -2.74
C ARG A 102 6.11 10.43 -1.53
N GLU A 103 5.44 9.30 -1.76
CA GLU A 103 4.89 8.48 -0.68
C GLU A 103 6.01 7.92 0.20
N ALA A 104 7.13 7.48 -0.39
CA ALA A 104 8.28 7.03 0.37
C ALA A 104 8.86 8.14 1.27
N GLN A 105 9.02 9.35 0.73
CA GLN A 105 9.49 10.50 1.52
C GLN A 105 8.52 10.88 2.63
N GLU A 106 7.21 10.83 2.37
CA GLU A 106 6.17 11.04 3.39
C GLU A 106 6.22 9.95 4.49
N GLN A 107 6.77 8.76 4.20
CA GLN A 107 7.04 7.71 5.19
C GLN A 107 8.45 7.77 5.81
N GLY A 108 9.22 8.82 5.50
CA GLY A 108 10.54 9.07 6.09
C GLY A 108 11.71 8.38 5.38
N LEU A 109 11.51 7.80 4.19
CA LEU A 109 12.61 7.22 3.41
C LEU A 109 13.42 8.29 2.70
N SER A 110 14.73 8.12 2.71
CA SER A 110 15.64 8.91 1.88
C SER A 110 15.72 8.35 0.46
N LEU A 111 15.86 9.25 -0.52
CA LEU A 111 16.13 8.91 -1.92
C LEU A 111 17.58 9.22 -2.34
N SER A 112 18.38 9.79 -1.45
CA SER A 112 19.76 10.21 -1.69
C SER A 112 20.59 10.19 -0.39
N PRO A 113 21.87 9.76 -0.40
CA PRO A 113 22.62 9.26 -1.56
C PRO A 113 22.20 7.86 -2.00
N THR A 114 21.34 7.18 -1.22
CA THR A 114 20.82 5.84 -1.52
C THR A 114 19.30 5.89 -1.58
N ASP A 115 18.71 5.25 -2.59
CA ASP A 115 17.26 5.11 -2.68
C ASP A 115 16.79 3.99 -1.74
N GLU A 116 16.32 4.38 -0.56
CA GLU A 116 15.93 3.44 0.50
C GLU A 116 14.69 2.62 0.15
N ARG A 117 13.96 2.97 -0.92
CA ARG A 117 12.87 2.16 -1.43
C ARG A 117 13.36 0.82 -1.97
N LEU A 118 14.64 0.68 -2.31
CA LEU A 118 15.23 -0.57 -2.78
C LEU A 118 15.69 -1.50 -1.64
N ILE A 119 15.61 -1.04 -0.39
CA ILE A 119 15.94 -1.83 0.81
C ILE A 119 14.66 -2.57 1.26
N PRO A 120 14.60 -3.91 1.21
CA PRO A 120 13.38 -4.68 1.46
C PRO A 120 12.62 -4.32 2.73
N GLU A 121 13.32 -4.21 3.86
CA GLU A 121 12.75 -3.94 5.18
C GLU A 121 12.10 -2.55 5.20
N LYS A 122 12.79 -1.53 4.66
CA LYS A 122 12.29 -0.15 4.60
C LYS A 122 11.14 -0.02 3.60
N ASN A 123 11.25 -0.70 2.46
CA ASN A 123 10.20 -0.74 1.45
C ASN A 123 8.90 -1.31 2.03
N LEU A 124 8.97 -2.46 2.70
CA LEU A 124 7.81 -3.11 3.29
C LEU A 124 7.23 -2.28 4.42
N ALA A 125 8.05 -1.77 5.35
CA ALA A 125 7.57 -0.90 6.41
C ALA A 125 6.82 0.34 5.87
N ALA A 126 7.37 1.00 4.84
CA ALA A 126 6.73 2.14 4.20
C ALA A 126 5.43 1.74 3.47
N ALA A 127 5.45 0.64 2.72
CA ALA A 127 4.30 0.16 1.97
C ALA A 127 3.12 -0.23 2.87
N ILE A 128 3.38 -0.86 4.02
CA ILE A 128 2.35 -1.18 5.03
C ILE A 128 1.71 0.12 5.56
N LYS A 129 2.49 1.17 5.85
CA LYS A 129 1.91 2.47 6.24
C LYS A 129 1.10 3.12 5.12
N ILE A 130 1.58 3.03 3.87
CA ILE A 130 0.87 3.56 2.70
C ILE A 130 -0.46 2.83 2.52
N LEU A 131 -0.50 1.50 2.61
CA LEU A 131 -1.74 0.72 2.57
C LEU A 131 -2.74 1.18 3.64
N LYS A 132 -2.26 1.54 4.83
CA LYS A 132 -3.11 2.02 5.93
C LYS A 132 -3.74 3.35 5.59
N ILE A 133 -2.95 4.25 4.97
CA ILE A 133 -3.43 5.52 4.45
C ILE A 133 -4.47 5.29 3.34
N LYS A 134 -4.22 4.36 2.39
CA LYS A 134 -5.17 4.05 1.32
C LYS A 134 -6.48 3.48 1.88
N HIS A 135 -6.40 2.58 2.85
CA HIS A 135 -7.57 2.03 3.51
C HIS A 135 -8.37 3.11 4.23
N ASN A 136 -7.70 3.96 5.01
CA ASN A 136 -8.35 5.07 5.71
C ASN A 136 -9.09 5.99 4.72
N VAL A 137 -8.47 6.37 3.60
CA VAL A 137 -9.14 7.18 2.56
C VAL A 137 -10.44 6.51 2.06
N ILE A 138 -10.46 5.19 1.91
CA ILE A 138 -11.64 4.45 1.45
C ILE A 138 -12.72 4.36 2.53
N LEU A 139 -12.33 4.14 3.78
CA LEU A 139 -13.26 3.88 4.87
C LEU A 139 -13.81 5.18 5.49
N HIS A 140 -12.95 6.19 5.62
CA HIS A 140 -13.25 7.49 6.22
C HIS A 140 -12.97 8.63 5.22
N PRO A 141 -13.71 8.71 4.11
CA PRO A 141 -13.38 9.61 2.99
C PRO A 141 -13.37 11.10 3.36
N LEU A 142 -14.02 11.49 4.46
CA LEU A 142 -14.05 12.87 4.93
C LEU A 142 -12.81 13.29 5.73
N GLU A 143 -12.00 12.36 6.25
CA GLU A 143 -10.78 12.75 6.98
C GLU A 143 -9.81 13.52 6.08
N LEU A 144 -9.64 13.05 4.85
CA LEU A 144 -8.75 13.69 3.87
C LEU A 144 -9.51 14.63 2.91
N TYR A 145 -10.75 14.29 2.54
CA TYR A 145 -11.49 14.98 1.48
C TYR A 145 -12.80 15.61 1.96
N HIS A 146 -12.80 16.21 3.16
CA HIS A 146 -13.96 16.83 3.82
C HIS A 146 -14.82 17.74 2.91
N ASN A 147 -14.20 18.49 1.99
CA ASN A 147 -14.90 19.43 1.10
C ASN A 147 -15.19 18.91 -0.31
N LYS A 148 -15.01 17.60 -0.57
CA LYS A 148 -15.20 17.04 -1.91
C LYS A 148 -16.60 16.43 -2.04
N PRO A 149 -17.41 16.84 -3.03
CA PRO A 149 -18.78 16.32 -3.20
C PRO A 149 -18.85 14.79 -3.34
N TRP A 150 -17.87 14.19 -4.02
CA TRP A 150 -17.79 12.74 -4.17
C TRP A 150 -17.48 12.03 -2.83
N ALA A 151 -16.64 12.61 -1.98
CA ALA A 151 -16.32 12.05 -0.67
C ALA A 151 -17.53 12.12 0.27
N LEU A 152 -18.21 13.28 0.30
CA LEU A 152 -19.46 13.48 1.03
C LEU A 152 -20.53 12.48 0.61
N ARG A 153 -20.69 12.22 -0.70
CA ARG A 153 -21.69 11.26 -1.17
C ARG A 153 -21.36 9.82 -0.76
N VAL A 154 -20.10 9.41 -0.84
CA VAL A 154 -19.67 8.07 -0.39
C VAL A 154 -19.84 7.92 1.12
N ASN A 155 -19.45 8.93 1.90
CA ASN A 155 -19.66 8.93 3.34
C ASN A 155 -21.15 8.79 3.71
N ASN A 156 -22.01 9.61 3.07
CA ASN A 156 -23.44 9.55 3.29
C ASN A 156 -24.03 8.20 2.85
N PHE A 157 -23.47 7.56 1.82
CA PHE A 157 -23.86 6.21 1.46
C PHE A 157 -23.55 5.22 2.59
N TYR A 158 -22.33 5.25 3.16
CA TYR A 158 -21.99 4.37 4.28
C TYR A 158 -22.89 4.60 5.51
N LEU A 159 -23.20 5.85 5.85
CA LEU A 159 -24.08 6.16 6.98
C LEU A 159 -25.49 5.60 6.80
N ASN A 160 -25.99 5.53 5.56
CA ASN A 160 -27.35 5.07 5.27
C ASN A 160 -27.44 3.55 5.00
N TYR A 161 -26.40 2.95 4.44
CA TYR A 161 -26.44 1.57 3.93
C TYR A 161 -25.37 0.65 4.54
N GLY A 162 -24.56 1.16 5.45
CA GLY A 162 -23.47 0.45 6.11
C GLY A 162 -22.14 0.48 5.35
N TYR A 163 -21.07 0.21 6.08
CA TYR A 163 -19.70 0.16 5.56
C TYR A 163 -19.46 -1.07 4.67
N PRO A 164 -18.39 -1.07 3.84
CA PRO A 164 -18.00 -2.25 3.08
C PRO A 164 -17.58 -3.40 4.01
N THR A 165 -17.85 -4.64 3.59
CA THR A 165 -17.32 -5.85 4.25
C THR A 165 -15.79 -5.91 4.15
N ILE A 166 -15.13 -6.74 4.95
CA ILE A 166 -13.65 -6.91 4.92
C ILE A 166 -13.13 -7.19 3.51
N TYR A 167 -13.79 -8.09 2.77
CA TYR A 167 -13.39 -8.40 1.39
C TYR A 167 -13.51 -7.18 0.47
N GLN A 168 -14.60 -6.42 0.58
CA GLN A 168 -14.80 -5.20 -0.21
C GLN A 168 -13.80 -4.10 0.17
N GLN A 169 -13.49 -3.94 1.46
CA GLN A 169 -12.45 -3.01 1.93
C GLN A 169 -11.10 -3.34 1.29
N TRP A 170 -10.70 -4.61 1.22
CA TRP A 170 -9.44 -5.00 0.59
C TRP A 170 -9.42 -4.74 -0.92
N ILE A 171 -10.49 -5.08 -1.66
CA ILE A 171 -10.56 -4.75 -3.09
C ILE A 171 -10.40 -3.25 -3.33
N LEU A 172 -11.17 -2.43 -2.60
CA LEU A 172 -11.14 -0.98 -2.78
C LEU A 172 -9.80 -0.38 -2.35
N THR A 173 -9.17 -0.91 -1.30
CA THR A 173 -7.85 -0.48 -0.81
C THR A 173 -6.75 -0.80 -1.79
N LEU A 174 -6.73 -2.02 -2.35
CA LEU A 174 -5.74 -2.42 -3.37
C LEU A 174 -5.91 -1.60 -4.66
N ALA A 175 -7.15 -1.35 -5.09
CA ALA A 175 -7.42 -0.43 -6.19
C ALA A 175 -6.90 1.00 -5.89
N ALA A 176 -7.10 1.49 -4.67
CA ALA A 176 -6.59 2.78 -4.21
C ALA A 176 -5.06 2.83 -4.09
N TYR A 177 -4.42 1.70 -3.78
CA TYR A 177 -2.96 1.54 -3.80
C TYR A 177 -2.43 1.70 -5.23
N ASN A 178 -3.04 1.02 -6.21
CA ASN A 178 -2.60 1.10 -7.61
C ASN A 178 -2.88 2.45 -8.30
N GLY A 179 -4.04 3.05 -8.03
CA GLY A 179 -4.51 4.22 -8.81
C GLY A 179 -5.09 5.37 -8.00
N GLY A 180 -4.85 5.38 -6.69
CA GLY A 180 -5.20 6.48 -5.80
C GLY A 180 -6.62 6.42 -5.25
N GLY A 181 -6.76 6.71 -3.95
CA GLY A 181 -8.06 6.69 -3.27
C GLY A 181 -9.06 7.71 -3.82
N ALA A 182 -8.61 8.89 -4.27
CA ALA A 182 -9.48 9.86 -4.91
C ALA A 182 -10.15 9.31 -6.19
N THR A 183 -9.42 8.51 -6.98
CA THR A 183 -9.95 7.86 -8.18
C THR A 183 -11.03 6.85 -7.81
N VAL A 184 -10.77 6.01 -6.80
CA VAL A 184 -11.76 5.02 -6.32
C VAL A 184 -13.00 5.71 -5.76
N LEU A 185 -12.86 6.75 -4.93
CA LEU A 185 -14.00 7.48 -4.37
C LEU A 185 -14.83 8.21 -5.43
N ARG A 186 -14.21 8.73 -6.50
CA ARG A 186 -14.94 9.26 -7.66
C ARG A 186 -15.71 8.16 -8.39
N ALA A 187 -15.10 6.99 -8.59
CA ALA A 187 -15.77 5.85 -9.21
C ALA A 187 -16.98 5.40 -8.38
N MET A 188 -16.82 5.30 -7.06
CA MET A 188 -17.90 5.02 -6.13
C MET A 188 -19.01 6.07 -6.22
N ASN A 189 -18.68 7.37 -6.28
CA ASN A 189 -19.66 8.43 -6.47
C ASN A 189 -20.44 8.27 -7.80
N TYR A 190 -19.78 7.97 -8.91
CA TYR A 190 -20.47 7.71 -10.18
C TYR A 190 -21.35 6.47 -10.12
N CYS A 191 -20.93 5.43 -9.40
CA CYS A 191 -21.72 4.24 -9.15
C CYS A 191 -23.02 4.57 -8.37
N ILE A 192 -22.92 5.38 -7.31
CA ILE A 192 -24.06 5.86 -6.53
C ILE A 192 -25.02 6.68 -7.41
N LEU A 193 -24.49 7.59 -8.22
CA LEU A 193 -25.31 8.40 -9.14
C LEU A 193 -26.03 7.55 -10.20
N GLY A 194 -25.47 6.40 -10.56
CA GLY A 194 -26.10 5.39 -11.39
C GLY A 194 -27.09 4.48 -10.66
N GLY A 195 -27.37 4.72 -9.37
CA GLY A 195 -28.29 3.92 -8.56
C GLY A 195 -27.77 2.53 -8.21
N LYS A 196 -26.44 2.34 -8.16
CA LYS A 196 -25.79 1.05 -7.87
C LYS A 196 -24.99 1.14 -6.57
N ASP A 197 -24.84 0.00 -5.89
CA ASP A 197 -24.05 -0.11 -4.68
C ASP A 197 -22.55 0.05 -5.01
N PRO A 198 -21.88 1.10 -4.49
CA PRO A 198 -20.48 1.39 -4.78
C PRO A 198 -19.50 0.49 -4.02
N ARG A 199 -19.97 -0.35 -3.10
CA ARG A 199 -19.13 -1.33 -2.38
C ARG A 199 -18.88 -2.58 -3.20
N VAL A 200 -19.71 -2.83 -4.22
CA VAL A 200 -19.63 -4.00 -5.10
C VAL A 200 -18.71 -3.67 -6.29
N TRP A 201 -17.52 -4.27 -6.30
CA TRP A 201 -16.48 -3.95 -7.29
C TRP A 201 -16.93 -4.07 -8.74
N THR A 202 -17.72 -5.08 -9.07
CA THR A 202 -18.22 -5.30 -10.44
C THR A 202 -19.11 -4.16 -10.94
N ASN A 203 -19.76 -3.40 -10.04
CA ASN A 203 -20.50 -2.20 -10.41
C ASN A 203 -19.57 -1.03 -10.82
N LEU A 204 -18.32 -1.01 -10.37
CA LEU A 204 -17.36 0.05 -10.66
C LEU A 204 -16.63 -0.19 -11.98
N VAL A 205 -16.34 -1.46 -12.32
CA VAL A 205 -15.47 -1.79 -13.45
C VAL A 205 -16.22 -2.07 -14.75
N LEU A 206 -17.35 -2.80 -14.76
CA LEU A 206 -18.06 -3.19 -16.00
C LEU A 206 -17.13 -3.66 -17.15
N PRO A 207 -16.49 -4.84 -17.03
CA PRO A 207 -15.43 -5.28 -17.94
C PRO A 207 -15.85 -5.37 -19.40
N ASP A 208 -17.12 -5.69 -19.69
CA ASP A 208 -17.64 -5.77 -21.06
C ASP A 208 -17.87 -4.40 -21.70
N LYS A 209 -17.90 -3.33 -20.89
CA LYS A 209 -18.12 -1.94 -21.34
C LYS A 209 -17.24 -0.95 -20.58
N PRO A 210 -15.89 -1.05 -20.66
CA PRO A 210 -14.98 -0.24 -19.86
C PRO A 210 -15.26 1.26 -19.93
N GLY A 211 -15.46 1.80 -21.13
CA GLY A 211 -15.71 3.23 -21.34
C GLY A 211 -17.00 3.78 -20.69
N SER A 212 -17.93 2.89 -20.33
CA SER A 212 -19.17 3.27 -19.62
C SER A 212 -19.07 3.11 -18.09
N SER A 213 -18.00 2.48 -17.61
CA SER A 213 -17.84 2.15 -16.20
C SER A 213 -17.61 3.39 -15.32
N PRO A 214 -18.08 3.36 -14.05
CA PRO A 214 -17.75 4.38 -13.08
C PRO A 214 -16.24 4.58 -12.90
N LEU A 215 -15.44 3.50 -12.92
CA LEU A 215 -13.99 3.57 -12.79
C LEU A 215 -13.34 4.30 -13.96
N TYR A 216 -13.72 3.98 -15.20
CA TYR A 216 -13.16 4.65 -16.37
C TYR A 216 -13.47 6.15 -16.38
N LYS A 217 -14.69 6.54 -15.98
CA LYS A 217 -15.06 7.96 -15.82
C LYS A 217 -14.17 8.66 -14.78
N ALA A 218 -13.95 8.03 -13.62
CA ALA A 218 -13.06 8.57 -12.60
C ALA A 218 -11.61 8.68 -13.07
N ILE A 219 -11.15 7.76 -13.91
CA ILE A 219 -9.81 7.81 -14.51
C ILE A 219 -9.71 8.94 -15.52
N LEU A 220 -10.73 9.16 -16.36
CA LEU A 220 -10.76 10.30 -17.28
C LEU A 220 -10.62 11.64 -16.53
N ASP A 221 -11.32 11.78 -15.41
CA ASP A 221 -11.27 12.97 -14.56
C ASP A 221 -9.87 13.28 -13.99
N ILE A 222 -9.07 12.25 -13.71
CA ILE A 222 -7.79 12.37 -12.99
C ILE A 222 -6.59 12.34 -13.95
N TYR A 223 -6.63 11.44 -14.93
CA TYR A 223 -5.50 11.13 -15.81
C TYR A 223 -5.71 11.58 -17.26
N GLY A 224 -6.94 11.97 -17.63
CA GLY A 224 -7.29 12.34 -19.00
C GLY A 224 -7.43 11.16 -19.96
N GLY A 225 -7.86 11.46 -21.20
CA GLY A 225 -8.22 10.45 -22.21
C GLY A 225 -7.07 9.54 -22.65
N SER A 226 -5.88 10.09 -22.83
CA SER A 226 -4.73 9.37 -23.41
C SER A 226 -4.26 8.17 -22.57
N TYR A 227 -4.57 8.14 -21.27
CA TYR A 227 -4.15 7.08 -20.35
C TYR A 227 -5.32 6.23 -19.85
N ALA A 228 -6.56 6.59 -20.21
CA ALA A 228 -7.74 6.07 -19.53
C ALA A 228 -7.91 4.56 -19.69
N THR A 229 -7.77 4.05 -20.90
CA THR A 229 -7.92 2.61 -21.20
C THR A 229 -6.87 1.78 -20.48
N SER A 230 -5.58 2.11 -20.62
CA SER A 230 -4.51 1.35 -19.99
C SER A 230 -4.60 1.40 -18.47
N LYS A 231 -4.90 2.58 -17.91
CA LYS A 231 -5.04 2.73 -16.46
C LYS A 231 -6.29 2.03 -15.92
N TYR A 232 -7.37 1.98 -16.69
CA TYR A 232 -8.57 1.23 -16.34
C TYR A 232 -8.25 -0.25 -16.15
N TYR A 233 -7.61 -0.90 -17.12
CA TYR A 233 -7.30 -2.34 -17.00
C TYR A 233 -6.35 -2.61 -15.84
N GLN A 234 -5.33 -1.75 -15.66
CA GLN A 234 -4.45 -1.83 -14.49
C GLN A 234 -5.25 -1.80 -13.19
N MET A 235 -6.07 -0.77 -12.97
CA MET A 235 -6.83 -0.63 -11.72
C MET A 235 -7.93 -1.67 -11.55
N ALA A 236 -8.59 -2.09 -12.63
CA ALA A 236 -9.70 -3.05 -12.60
C ALA A 236 -9.24 -4.45 -12.22
N GLU A 237 -8.10 -4.88 -12.75
CA GLU A 237 -7.55 -6.22 -12.58
C GLU A 237 -6.65 -6.35 -11.35
N TYR A 238 -5.95 -5.28 -10.96
CA TYR A 238 -4.97 -5.29 -9.87
C TYR A 238 -5.46 -5.93 -8.56
N PRO A 239 -6.58 -5.50 -7.96
CA PRO A 239 -7.07 -6.11 -6.72
C PRO A 239 -7.42 -7.59 -6.90
N ILE A 240 -7.98 -7.96 -8.06
CA ILE A 240 -8.41 -9.33 -8.35
C ILE A 240 -7.19 -10.26 -8.49
N LYS A 241 -6.18 -9.85 -9.27
CA LYS A 241 -4.92 -10.60 -9.43
C LYS A 241 -4.26 -10.92 -8.10
N ILE A 242 -4.23 -9.95 -7.18
CA ILE A 242 -3.62 -10.13 -5.86
C ILE A 242 -4.43 -11.07 -4.99
N LEU A 243 -5.76 -10.88 -4.93
CA LEU A 243 -6.63 -11.71 -4.09
C LEU A 243 -6.70 -13.15 -4.60
N ASP A 244 -6.78 -13.36 -5.91
CA ASP A 244 -6.77 -14.70 -6.51
C ASP A 244 -5.45 -15.41 -6.23
N LEU A 245 -4.32 -14.71 -6.38
CA LEU A 245 -3.02 -15.28 -6.07
C LEU A 245 -2.89 -15.62 -4.58
N ALA A 246 -3.31 -14.72 -3.68
CA ALA A 246 -3.33 -14.97 -2.25
C ALA A 246 -4.19 -16.19 -1.88
N ASN A 247 -5.38 -16.34 -2.48
CA ASN A 247 -6.28 -17.46 -2.25
C ASN A 247 -5.77 -18.79 -2.81
N SER A 248 -4.99 -18.75 -3.89
CA SER A 248 -4.38 -19.97 -4.47
C SER A 248 -3.41 -20.66 -3.52
N ALA A 249 -2.79 -19.91 -2.58
CA ALA A 249 -1.91 -20.46 -1.56
C ALA A 249 -2.67 -21.14 -0.41
N SER A 250 -3.92 -20.75 -0.15
CA SER A 250 -4.75 -21.34 0.92
C SER A 250 -5.38 -22.69 0.54
N SER A 251 -5.07 -23.21 -0.65
CA SER A 251 -5.66 -24.44 -1.20
C SER A 251 -4.77 -25.69 -1.02
N TYR A 252 -3.72 -25.60 -0.18
CA TYR A 252 -2.79 -26.68 0.13
C TYR A 252 -2.78 -26.99 1.63
#